data_AF-A0A915C695-F1
#
_entry.id   AF-A0A915C695-F1
#
_cell.length_a   1.000
_cell.length_b   1.000
_cell.length_c   1.000
_cell.angle_alpha   90.00
_cell.angle_beta   90.00
_cell.angle_gamma   90.00
#
_symmetry.space_group_name_H-M   'P 1'
#
loop_
_entity.id
_entity.type
_entity.pdbx_description
1 polymer ?
#
loop_
_entity_poly.entity_id
_entity_poly.type
_entity_poly.pdbx_seq_one_letter_code
_entity_poly.pdbx_strand_id
1 'polypeptide(L)'
;MTKNPCIVAGDVRLLEAVDIPELHHLVDVVVFPQYGPRPHPDEMAGSDLDGDEYSVIWDKKLMFVYNENPLDFTKRMRKYEEVGSDKVDLEMRKFFVNYIKQDSIGSIANA
;
A
#
# COMPACT_ATOMS: atom_id res chain seq x y z
N MET A 1 -12.52 1.34 -5.72
CA MET A 1 -11.79 0.49 -4.76
C MET A 1 -10.62 1.28 -4.21
N THR A 2 -10.26 1.07 -2.94
CA THR A 2 -9.12 1.76 -2.32
C THR A 2 -8.66 1.02 -1.06
N LYS A 3 -7.43 1.30 -0.59
CA LYS A 3 -6.92 0.94 0.75
C LYS A 3 -7.01 2.16 1.65
N ASN A 4 -7.35 1.94 2.92
CA ASN A 4 -7.33 3.00 3.93
C ASN A 4 -6.02 3.00 4.73
N PRO A 5 -5.49 4.19 5.11
CA PRO A 5 -5.99 5.52 4.77
C PRO A 5 -5.68 5.93 3.32
N CYS A 6 -6.59 6.70 2.71
CA CYS A 6 -6.38 7.33 1.40
C CYS A 6 -5.87 8.76 1.59
N ILE A 7 -4.77 9.15 0.93
CA ILE A 7 -4.13 10.47 1.11
C ILE A 7 -4.29 11.33 -0.13
N VAL A 8 -4.14 10.75 -1.33
CA VAL A 8 -4.28 11.47 -2.59
C VAL A 8 -5.43 10.91 -3.41
N ALA A 9 -5.97 11.71 -4.34
CA ALA A 9 -7.07 11.27 -5.21
C ALA A 9 -6.72 10.00 -6.02
N GLY A 10 -5.45 9.84 -6.39
CA GLY A 10 -4.95 8.67 -7.11
C GLY A 10 -5.00 7.35 -6.33
N ASP A 11 -5.13 7.39 -4.99
CA ASP A 11 -5.23 6.19 -4.16
C ASP A 11 -6.56 5.46 -4.37
N VAL A 12 -7.60 6.16 -4.87
CA VAL A 12 -8.88 5.54 -5.20
C VAL A 12 -8.89 5.13 -6.67
N ARG A 13 -9.16 3.84 -6.93
CA ARG A 13 -9.15 3.26 -8.27
C ARG A 13 -10.55 2.82 -8.72
N LEU A 14 -10.94 3.25 -9.91
CA LEU A 14 -12.00 2.64 -10.69
C LEU A 14 -11.38 1.53 -11.53
N LEU A 15 -11.77 0.29 -11.25
CA LEU A 15 -11.32 -0.91 -11.96
C LEU A 15 -12.53 -1.63 -12.55
N GLU A 16 -12.29 -2.44 -13.57
CA GLU A 16 -13.30 -3.33 -14.13
C GLU A 16 -13.34 -4.65 -13.36
N ALA A 17 -14.52 -5.00 -12.84
CA ALA A 17 -14.75 -6.30 -12.24
C ALA A 17 -15.03 -7.31 -13.35
N VAL A 18 -14.12 -8.27 -13.52
CA VAL A 18 -14.21 -9.32 -14.55
C VAL A 18 -14.52 -10.65 -13.88
N ASP A 19 -15.55 -11.34 -14.39
CA ASP A 19 -15.91 -12.67 -13.91
C ASP A 19 -15.11 -13.75 -14.65
N ILE A 20 -14.38 -14.57 -13.90
CA ILE A 20 -13.52 -15.65 -14.42
C ILE A 20 -13.95 -16.96 -13.74
N PRO A 21 -14.63 -17.88 -14.45
CA PRO A 21 -15.15 -19.12 -13.88
C PRO A 21 -14.11 -19.97 -13.14
N GLU A 22 -12.88 -19.98 -13.62
CA GLU A 22 -11.77 -20.72 -13.02
C GLU A 22 -11.41 -20.21 -11.62
N LEU A 23 -11.76 -18.96 -11.29
CA LEU A 23 -11.49 -18.32 -10.00
C LEU A 23 -12.66 -18.39 -9.02
N HIS A 24 -13.81 -18.99 -9.38
CA HIS A 24 -15.01 -19.05 -8.53
C HIS A 24 -14.81 -19.80 -7.20
N HIS A 25 -13.72 -20.56 -7.06
CA HIS A 25 -13.34 -21.21 -5.81
C HIS A 25 -12.73 -20.23 -4.78
N LEU A 26 -12.35 -19.02 -5.20
CA LEU A 26 -11.87 -17.95 -4.34
C LEU A 26 -13.05 -17.10 -3.89
N VAL A 27 -13.35 -17.16 -2.59
CA VAL A 27 -14.51 -16.51 -1.96
C VAL A 27 -14.03 -15.51 -0.92
N ASP A 28 -14.79 -14.43 -0.74
CA ASP A 28 -14.51 -13.34 0.23
C ASP A 28 -13.14 -12.67 0.03
N VAL A 29 -12.63 -12.67 -1.20
CA VAL A 29 -11.36 -12.04 -1.58
C VAL A 29 -11.51 -11.26 -2.89
N VAL A 30 -10.64 -10.26 -3.08
CA VAL A 30 -10.45 -9.60 -4.38
C VAL A 30 -9.22 -10.21 -5.04
N VAL A 31 -9.36 -10.65 -6.29
CA VAL A 31 -8.24 -11.18 -7.08
C VAL A 31 -7.75 -10.11 -8.03
N PHE A 32 -6.45 -9.81 -7.96
CA PHE A 32 -5.80 -8.86 -8.86
C PHE A 32 -5.09 -9.59 -10.00
N PRO A 33 -4.99 -8.97 -11.19
CA PRO A 33 -4.15 -9.49 -12.26
C PRO A 33 -2.68 -9.50 -11.83
N GLN A 34 -1.98 -10.60 -12.15
CA GLN A 34 -0.55 -10.73 -11.88
C GLN A 34 0.31 -9.87 -12.83
N TYR A 35 -0.21 -9.57 -14.02
CA TYR A 35 0.51 -8.88 -15.08
C TYR A 35 -0.07 -7.49 -15.32
N GLY A 36 0.80 -6.56 -15.70
CA GLY A 36 0.45 -5.18 -15.98
C GLY A 36 1.66 -4.27 -15.85
N PRO A 37 1.52 -2.98 -16.20
CA PRO A 37 2.61 -2.01 -16.06
C PRO A 37 2.93 -1.71 -14.59
N ARG A 38 1.95 -1.83 -13.69
CA ARG A 38 2.06 -1.58 -12.26
C ARG A 38 1.03 -2.45 -11.51
N PRO A 39 1.38 -3.08 -10.38
CA PRO A 39 0.41 -3.82 -9.57
C PRO A 39 -0.69 -2.89 -9.05
N HIS A 40 -1.96 -3.26 -9.20
CA HIS A 40 -3.08 -2.45 -8.68
C HIS A 40 -3.05 -2.21 -7.16
N PRO A 41 -2.63 -3.16 -6.30
CA PRO A 41 -2.37 -2.88 -4.89
C PRO A 41 -1.47 -1.66 -4.70
N ASP A 42 -0.33 -1.63 -5.38
CA ASP A 42 0.66 -0.55 -5.23
C ASP A 42 0.14 0.82 -5.70
N GLU A 43 -0.86 0.84 -6.60
CA GLU A 43 -1.56 2.08 -7.00
C GLU A 43 -2.45 2.68 -5.90
N MET A 44 -2.78 1.92 -4.85
CA MET A 44 -3.67 2.31 -3.75
C MET A 44 -2.87 2.49 -2.46
N ALA A 45 -2.39 3.71 -2.19
CA ALA A 45 -1.63 4.02 -0.97
C ALA A 45 -0.39 3.13 -0.73
N GLY A 46 0.22 2.58 -1.79
CA GLY A 46 1.39 1.70 -1.70
C GLY A 46 1.08 0.36 -1.04
N SER A 47 -0.15 -0.14 -1.19
CA SER A 47 -0.61 -1.42 -0.68
C SER A 47 0.16 -2.59 -1.29
N ASP A 48 0.23 -3.70 -0.57
CA ASP A 48 0.65 -4.99 -1.08
C ASP A 48 -0.34 -6.10 -0.67
N LEU A 49 0.06 -7.38 -0.74
CA LEU A 49 -0.82 -8.52 -0.48
C LEU A 49 -0.37 -9.31 0.76
N ASP A 50 0.24 -8.66 1.74
CA ASP A 50 0.71 -9.30 2.99
C ASP A 50 -0.36 -9.39 4.10
N GLY A 51 -1.57 -8.92 3.81
CA GLY A 51 -2.71 -8.87 4.75
C GLY A 51 -3.64 -7.67 4.54
N ASP A 52 -3.39 -6.83 3.54
CA ASP A 52 -4.18 -5.64 3.24
C ASP A 52 -5.65 -5.94 2.87
N GLU A 53 -6.53 -5.11 3.41
CA GLU A 53 -7.96 -5.11 3.09
C GLU A 53 -8.34 -3.90 2.24
N TYR A 54 -9.28 -4.10 1.33
CA TYR A 54 -9.72 -3.07 0.39
C TYR A 54 -11.18 -2.70 0.61
N SER A 55 -11.47 -1.41 0.58
CA SER A 55 -12.84 -0.91 0.44
C SER A 55 -13.29 -1.04 -1.01
N VAL A 56 -14.23 -1.94 -1.26
CA VAL A 56 -14.82 -2.19 -2.59
C VAL A 56 -16.22 -1.58 -2.66
N ILE A 57 -16.43 -0.71 -3.66
CA ILE A 57 -17.70 -0.02 -3.88
C ILE A 57 -18.08 -0.23 -5.34
N TRP A 58 -19.28 -0.78 -5.58
CA TRP A 58 -19.86 -0.99 -6.91
C TRP A 58 -21.13 -0.16 -7.17
N ASP A 59 -21.48 0.76 -6.27
CA ASP A 59 -22.59 1.69 -6.48
C ASP A 59 -22.23 2.67 -7.61
N LYS A 60 -23.01 2.62 -8.70
CA LYS A 60 -22.85 3.47 -9.87
C LYS A 60 -22.93 4.96 -9.57
N LYS A 61 -23.65 5.37 -8.52
CA LYS A 61 -23.75 6.79 -8.11
C LYS A 61 -22.47 7.33 -7.48
N LEU A 62 -21.59 6.44 -7.01
CA LEU A 62 -20.31 6.79 -6.40
C LEU A 62 -19.13 6.62 -7.38
N MET A 63 -19.40 6.21 -8.61
CA MET A 63 -18.36 6.08 -9.65
C MET A 63 -17.95 7.45 -10.17
N PHE A 64 -16.65 7.64 -10.32
CA PHE A 64 -16.06 8.80 -10.99
C PHE A 64 -15.73 8.48 -12.45
N VAL A 65 -15.34 9.49 -13.22
CA VAL A 65 -15.19 9.37 -14.69
C VAL A 65 -13.84 8.81 -15.11
N TYR A 66 -12.76 9.13 -14.38
CA TYR A 66 -11.41 8.70 -14.71
C TYR A 66 -10.55 8.54 -13.45
N ASN A 67 -9.55 7.66 -13.53
CA ASN A 67 -8.54 7.51 -12.48
C ASN A 67 -7.56 8.67 -12.52
N GLU A 68 -7.32 9.29 -11.36
CA GLU A 68 -6.17 10.17 -11.16
C GLU A 68 -4.86 9.37 -11.15
N ASN A 69 -3.74 10.06 -11.35
CA ASN A 69 -2.43 9.40 -11.32
C ASN A 69 -2.13 8.90 -9.89
N PRO A 70 -1.79 7.61 -9.71
CA PRO A 70 -1.40 7.08 -8.41
C PRO A 70 -0.06 7.68 -7.96
N LEU A 71 0.10 7.88 -6.65
CA LEU A 71 1.37 8.35 -6.09
C LEU A 71 2.47 7.29 -6.34
N ASP A 72 3.71 7.75 -6.51
CA ASP A 72 4.86 6.86 -6.65
C ASP A 72 5.39 6.45 -5.26
N PHE A 73 5.23 5.17 -4.93
CA PHE A 73 5.70 4.58 -3.68
C PHE A 73 7.03 3.84 -3.82
N THR A 74 7.77 4.07 -4.91
CA THR A 74 9.07 3.43 -5.17
C THR A 74 9.99 3.59 -3.96
N LYS A 75 10.25 2.48 -3.27
CA LYS A 75 11.10 2.45 -2.09
C LYS A 75 12.53 2.79 -2.51
N ARG A 76 13.15 3.78 -1.86
CA ARG A 76 14.59 4.00 -2.00
C ARG A 76 15.32 2.81 -1.40
N MET A 77 15.98 2.01 -2.25
CA MET A 77 16.86 0.93 -1.82
C MET A 77 17.96 1.51 -0.92
N ARG A 78 17.88 1.23 0.38
CA ARG A 78 19.01 1.47 1.29
C ARG A 78 20.05 0.39 1.00
N LYS A 79 21.32 0.77 0.89
CA LYS A 79 22.40 -0.23 0.87
C LYS A 79 22.37 -0.96 2.20
N TYR A 80 22.35 -2.29 2.15
CA TYR A 80 22.50 -3.12 3.34
C TYR A 80 23.90 -2.88 3.90
N GLU A 81 24.00 -2.42 5.14
CA GLU A 81 25.26 -2.32 5.86
C GLU A 81 25.36 -3.52 6.79
N GLU A 82 26.39 -4.35 6.60
CA GLU A 82 26.68 -5.44 7.53
C GLU A 82 27.08 -4.85 8.89
N VAL A 83 26.28 -5.14 9.91
CA VAL A 83 26.57 -4.76 11.29
C VAL A 83 27.34 -5.90 11.96
N GLY A 84 28.58 -5.63 12.34
CA GLY A 84 29.39 -6.57 13.12
C GLY A 84 28.71 -6.91 14.46
N SER A 85 28.84 -8.15 14.91
CA SER A 85 28.18 -8.66 16.13
C SER A 85 28.44 -7.81 17.38
N ASP A 86 29.62 -7.19 17.49
CA ASP A 86 30.06 -6.30 18.56
C ASP A 86 29.31 -4.96 18.58
N LYS A 87 28.71 -4.55 17.45
CA LYS A 87 28.03 -3.26 17.28
C LYS A 87 26.51 -3.37 17.31
N VAL A 88 25.95 -4.58 17.33
CA VAL A 88 24.49 -4.81 17.28
C VAL A 88 23.77 -4.10 18.43
N ASP A 89 24.28 -4.18 19.66
CA ASP A 89 23.66 -3.48 20.81
C ASP A 89 23.63 -1.95 20.60
N LEU A 90 24.73 -1.37 20.13
CA LEU A 90 24.81 0.07 19.87
C LEU A 90 23.85 0.51 18.77
N GLU A 91 23.78 -0.24 17.66
CA GLU A 91 22.90 0.08 16.53
C GLU A 91 21.42 -0.11 16.89
N MET A 92 21.07 -1.12 17.70
CA MET A 92 19.71 -1.28 18.24
C MET A 92 19.31 -0.08 19.11
N ARG A 93 20.17 0.38 20.02
CA ARG A 93 19.88 1.57 20.84
C ARG A 93 19.67 2.81 19.99
N LYS A 94 20.53 3.03 19.00
CA LYS A 94 20.38 4.14 18.04
C LYS A 94 19.08 4.04 17.26
N PHE A 95 18.71 2.85 16.80
CA PHE A 95 17.46 2.60 16.09
C PHE A 95 16.25 3.03 16.94
N PHE A 96 16.16 2.59 18.19
CA PHE A 96 15.06 2.97 19.09
C PHE A 96 15.00 4.48 19.33
N VAL A 97 16.14 5.12 19.61
CA VAL A 97 16.20 6.58 19.81
C VAL A 97 15.74 7.33 18.56
N ASN A 98 16.17 6.88 17.38
CA ASN A 98 15.77 7.50 16.12
C ASN A 98 14.30 7.27 15.81
N TYR A 99 13.78 6.07 16.06
CA TYR A 99 12.37 5.73 15.88
C TYR A 99 11.49 6.66 16.73
N ILE A 100 11.76 6.77 18.03
CA ILE A 100 10.99 7.64 18.94
C ILE A 100 11.03 9.10 18.51
N LYS A 101 12.19 9.59 18.02
CA LYS A 101 12.33 10.97 17.54
C LYS A 101 11.58 11.23 16.23
N GLN A 102 11.41 10.23 15.39
CA GLN A 102 10.82 10.35 14.05
C GLN A 102 9.33 9.98 14.04
N ASP A 103 8.83 9.36 15.10
CA ASP A 103 7.43 8.96 15.24
C ASP A 103 6.51 10.19 15.30
N SER A 104 6.06 10.61 14.13
CA SER A 104 5.29 11.84 13.90
C SER A 104 4.09 11.61 12.98
N ILE A 105 3.85 10.36 12.56
CA ILE A 105 2.78 10.01 11.60
C ILE A 105 1.43 10.51 12.12
N GLY A 106 1.11 10.24 13.39
CA GLY A 106 -0.14 10.69 13.99
C GLY A 106 -0.29 12.21 14.05
N SER A 107 0.80 12.94 14.29
CA SER A 107 0.77 14.42 14.29
C SER A 107 0.62 14.98 12.88
N ILE A 108 1.32 14.43 11.90
CA ILE A 108 1.24 14.87 10.49
C ILE A 108 -0.15 14.56 9.91
N ALA A 109 -0.73 13.40 10.24
CA ALA A 109 -2.05 13.01 9.76
C ALA A 109 -3.19 13.92 10.28
N ASN A 110 -2.96 14.66 11.38
CA ASN A 110 -3.95 15.55 12.00
C ASN A 110 -3.67 17.05 11.80
N ALA A 111 -2.59 17.41 11.10
CA ALA A 111 -2.18 18.80 10.88
C ALA A 111 -2.90 19.41 9.66
#